data_AF-B6JZE0-F1
#
_entry.id   AF-B6JZE0-F1
#
_cell.length_a   1.000
_cell.length_b   1.000
_cell.length_c   1.000
_cell.angle_alpha   90.00
_cell.angle_beta   90.00
_cell.angle_gamma   90.00
#
_symmetry.space_group_name_H-M   'P 1'
#
loop_
_entity.id
_entity.type
_entity.pdbx_description
1 polymer ?
#
loop_
_entity_poly.entity_id
_entity_poly.type
_entity_poly.pdbx_seq_one_letter_code
_entity_poly.pdbx_strand_id
1 'polypeptide(L)'
;MVKTDLPYKIYLAGDTVFWPDALERFGKMKAICREYGLHGVAPFDGQADVQDSSPGFETSMKIAAMDRSLMNECDAGVFCINPYRRAADMDPGTAVELGYMAAQGKPLAGYTDDGRLYTEKVKDYRATAWKDELVLRTAKGGSGSFEDADGILVHSEGMYQNIMVEGFIRMSGSSVFVSKDSMDAFRMAIADLKRLLSGHSQASK
;
A
#
# COMPACT_ATOMS: atom_id res chain seq x y z
N MET A 1 9.86 -34.13 1.36
CA MET A 1 9.68 -32.69 1.61
C MET A 1 8.19 -32.43 1.72
N VAL A 2 7.71 -32.02 2.89
CA VAL A 2 6.31 -31.61 3.06
C VAL A 2 6.15 -30.31 2.28
N LYS A 3 5.39 -30.31 1.18
CA LYS A 3 4.88 -29.07 0.59
C LYS A 3 3.98 -28.45 1.66
N THR A 4 4.48 -27.43 2.35
CA THR A 4 3.62 -26.58 3.16
C THR A 4 2.72 -25.83 2.18
N ASP A 5 1.52 -26.36 1.94
CA ASP A 5 0.50 -25.66 1.18
C ASP A 5 0.09 -24.45 2.03
N LEU A 6 0.59 -23.28 1.65
CA LEU A 6 0.24 -22.02 2.31
C LEU A 6 -1.11 -21.60 1.72
N PRO A 7 -2.20 -21.65 2.49
CA PRO A 7 -3.56 -21.64 1.94
C PRO A 7 -3.98 -20.28 1.40
N TYR A 8 -3.29 -19.20 1.77
CA TYR A 8 -3.65 -17.84 1.38
C TYR A 8 -2.48 -17.12 0.71
N LYS A 9 -2.76 -16.54 -0.45
CA LYS A 9 -1.85 -15.68 -1.22
C LYS A 9 -2.10 -14.21 -0.85
N ILE A 10 -1.02 -13.48 -0.54
CA ILE A 10 -1.06 -12.07 -0.14
C ILE A 10 -0.31 -11.25 -1.19
N TYR A 11 -1.01 -10.34 -1.86
CA TYR A 11 -0.38 -9.42 -2.81
C TYR A 11 0.44 -8.37 -2.06
N LEU A 12 1.72 -8.24 -2.41
CA LEU A 12 2.68 -7.34 -1.77
C LEU A 12 2.82 -6.06 -2.60
N ALA A 13 2.00 -5.05 -2.30
CA ALA A 13 1.93 -3.81 -3.05
C ALA A 13 2.75 -2.69 -2.39
N GLY A 14 3.32 -1.81 -3.21
CA GLY A 14 4.14 -0.70 -2.75
C GLY A 14 5.22 -0.29 -3.74
N ASP A 15 5.90 0.80 -3.40
CA ASP A 15 7.03 1.35 -4.15
C ASP A 15 8.29 0.46 -4.14
N THR A 16 8.27 -0.69 -3.44
CA THR A 16 9.39 -1.63 -3.30
C THR A 16 9.98 -2.03 -4.65
N VAL A 17 9.16 -2.16 -5.69
CA VAL A 17 9.61 -2.49 -7.07
C VAL A 17 10.60 -1.48 -7.67
N PHE A 18 10.62 -0.23 -7.16
CA PHE A 18 11.48 0.84 -7.66
C PHE A 18 12.82 0.96 -6.91
N TRP A 19 13.00 0.19 -5.84
CA TRP A 19 14.22 0.24 -5.04
C TRP A 19 15.34 -0.59 -5.68
N PRO A 20 16.61 -0.16 -5.60
CA PRO A 20 17.73 -0.92 -6.16
C PRO A 20 17.87 -2.35 -5.60
N ASP A 21 17.45 -2.54 -4.35
CA ASP A 21 17.48 -3.80 -3.59
C ASP A 21 16.10 -4.49 -3.53
N ALA A 22 15.20 -4.21 -4.49
CA ALA A 22 13.82 -4.71 -4.49
C ALA A 22 13.70 -6.24 -4.29
N LEU A 23 14.53 -7.03 -4.98
CA LEU A 23 14.52 -8.49 -4.85
C LEU A 23 14.86 -8.96 -3.44
N GLU A 24 15.84 -8.33 -2.79
CA GLU A 24 16.21 -8.63 -1.41
C GLU A 24 15.07 -8.28 -0.45
N ARG A 25 14.45 -7.09 -0.63
CA ARG A 25 13.31 -6.64 0.17
C ARG A 25 12.13 -7.58 0.06
N PHE A 26 11.74 -7.96 -1.15
CA PHE A 26 10.67 -8.95 -1.36
C PHE A 26 11.03 -10.32 -0.75
N GLY A 27 12.30 -10.72 -0.80
CA GLY A 27 12.78 -11.92 -0.10
C GLY A 27 12.47 -11.90 1.39
N LYS A 28 12.75 -10.78 2.06
CA LYS A 28 12.44 -10.55 3.49
C LYS A 28 10.93 -10.52 3.76
N MET A 29 10.17 -9.78 2.95
CA MET A 29 8.70 -9.70 3.09
C MET A 29 8.04 -11.08 2.94
N LYS A 30 8.47 -11.87 1.96
CA LYS A 30 7.99 -13.25 1.76
C LYS A 30 8.39 -14.16 2.92
N ALA A 31 9.57 -13.97 3.52
CA ALA A 31 9.97 -14.71 4.72
C ALA A 31 9.03 -14.42 5.89
N ILE A 32 8.73 -13.14 6.13
CA ILE A 32 7.75 -12.72 7.14
C ILE A 32 6.38 -13.35 6.86
N CYS A 33 5.88 -13.31 5.62
CA CYS A 33 4.61 -13.98 5.29
C CYS A 33 4.60 -15.47 5.66
N ARG A 34 5.69 -16.19 5.36
CA ARG A 34 5.83 -17.62 5.68
C ARG A 34 5.79 -17.89 7.18
N GLU A 35 6.35 -17.02 8.01
CA GLU A 35 6.30 -17.14 9.47
C GLU A 35 4.85 -17.14 10.00
N TYR A 36 3.91 -16.48 9.29
CA TYR A 36 2.48 -16.47 9.61
C TYR A 36 1.66 -17.51 8.82
N GLY A 37 2.31 -18.40 8.08
CA GLY A 37 1.64 -19.41 7.25
C GLY A 37 0.94 -18.81 6.03
N LEU A 38 1.44 -17.71 5.48
CA LEU A 38 0.92 -17.01 4.31
C LEU A 38 1.92 -17.03 3.15
N HIS A 39 1.41 -17.02 1.91
CA HIS A 39 2.22 -16.94 0.70
C HIS A 39 2.27 -15.50 0.18
N GLY A 40 3.40 -14.80 0.36
CA GLY A 40 3.57 -13.46 -0.21
C GLY A 40 3.85 -13.51 -1.71
N VAL A 41 3.07 -12.77 -2.51
CA VAL A 41 3.18 -12.62 -3.97
C VAL A 41 3.67 -11.22 -4.29
N ALA A 42 4.89 -11.12 -4.82
CA ALA A 42 5.44 -9.85 -5.29
C ALA A 42 5.06 -9.60 -6.76
N PRO A 43 4.92 -8.33 -7.22
CA PRO A 43 4.69 -8.02 -8.64
C PRO A 43 5.66 -8.75 -9.58
N PHE A 44 6.95 -8.83 -9.22
CA PHE A 44 7.95 -9.54 -10.02
C PHE A 44 7.70 -11.04 -10.24
N ASP A 45 6.88 -11.70 -9.42
CA ASP A 45 6.60 -13.14 -9.56
C ASP A 45 5.82 -13.47 -10.84
N GLY A 46 5.11 -12.50 -11.41
CA GLY A 46 4.37 -12.66 -12.66
C GLY A 46 5.07 -12.12 -13.90
N GLN A 47 6.24 -11.47 -13.76
CA GLN A 47 6.82 -10.61 -14.81
C GLN A 47 8.02 -11.22 -15.55
N ALA A 48 8.19 -12.55 -15.53
CA ALA A 48 9.30 -13.23 -16.21
C ALA A 48 9.34 -12.90 -17.73
N ASP A 49 8.18 -12.80 -18.37
CA ASP A 49 8.04 -12.60 -19.82
C ASP A 49 8.43 -11.19 -20.31
N VAL A 50 8.70 -10.25 -19.39
CA VAL A 50 9.05 -8.86 -19.73
C VAL A 50 10.44 -8.44 -19.24
N GLN A 51 11.19 -9.32 -18.57
CA GLN A 51 12.52 -8.99 -18.04
C GLN A 51 13.48 -8.49 -19.13
N ASP A 52 13.42 -9.10 -20.32
CA ASP A 52 14.27 -8.73 -21.47
C ASP A 52 13.57 -7.77 -22.46
N SER A 53 12.37 -7.28 -22.13
CA SER A 53 11.64 -6.37 -23.01
C SER A 53 12.16 -4.94 -22.88
N SER A 54 12.29 -4.23 -24.02
CA SER A 54 12.64 -2.82 -24.02
C SER A 54 11.60 -1.98 -23.26
N PRO A 55 12.00 -0.94 -22.51
CA PRO A 55 11.06 0.00 -21.91
C PRO A 55 10.15 0.64 -22.95
N GLY A 56 8.87 0.81 -22.63
CA GLY A 56 7.90 1.42 -23.54
C GLY A 56 6.46 1.07 -23.20
N PHE A 57 5.54 1.58 -24.03
CA PHE A 57 4.10 1.40 -23.86
C PHE A 57 3.70 -0.08 -23.80
N GLU A 58 4.13 -0.89 -24.76
CA GLU A 58 3.78 -2.32 -24.84
C GLU A 58 4.23 -3.11 -23.61
N THR A 59 5.47 -2.89 -23.16
CA THR A 59 6.02 -3.52 -21.95
C THR A 59 5.24 -3.09 -20.71
N SER A 60 4.88 -1.80 -20.62
CA SER A 60 4.08 -1.28 -19.51
C SER A 60 2.68 -1.88 -19.48
N MET A 61 2.04 -2.05 -20.64
CA MET A 61 0.72 -2.69 -20.74
C MET A 61 0.76 -4.16 -20.33
N LYS A 62 1.82 -4.89 -20.70
CA LYS A 62 2.03 -6.27 -20.24
C LYS A 62 2.20 -6.33 -18.73
N ILE A 63 3.03 -5.47 -18.15
CA ILE A 63 3.23 -5.35 -16.68
C ILE A 63 1.89 -5.12 -15.98
N ALA A 64 1.13 -4.12 -16.40
CA ALA A 64 -0.18 -3.83 -15.80
C ALA A 64 -1.16 -5.02 -15.90
N ALA A 65 -1.16 -5.75 -17.01
CA ALA A 65 -2.00 -6.95 -17.17
C ALA A 65 -1.57 -8.10 -16.25
N MET A 66 -0.26 -8.32 -16.08
CA MET A 66 0.29 -9.34 -15.20
C MET A 66 0.03 -9.01 -13.73
N ASP A 67 0.26 -7.77 -13.30
CA ASP A 67 -0.01 -7.33 -11.92
C ASP A 67 -1.50 -7.47 -11.57
N ARG A 68 -2.38 -7.10 -12.50
CA ARG A 68 -3.82 -7.36 -12.37
C ARG A 68 -4.14 -8.84 -12.22
N SER A 69 -3.48 -9.72 -12.99
CA SER A 69 -3.67 -11.17 -12.87
C SER A 69 -3.24 -11.69 -11.51
N LEU A 70 -2.08 -11.26 -11.00
CA LEU A 70 -1.61 -11.60 -9.66
C LEU A 70 -2.60 -11.15 -8.59
N MET A 71 -3.10 -9.91 -8.68
CA MET A 71 -4.12 -9.40 -7.77
C MET A 71 -5.39 -10.26 -7.80
N ASN A 72 -5.82 -10.76 -8.96
CA ASN A 72 -6.99 -11.65 -9.06
C ASN A 72 -6.80 -12.96 -8.30
N GLU A 73 -5.60 -13.54 -8.37
CA GLU A 73 -5.25 -14.80 -7.70
C GLU A 73 -5.01 -14.68 -6.19
N CYS A 74 -4.74 -13.48 -5.69
CA CYS A 74 -4.47 -13.27 -4.26
C CYS A 74 -5.76 -13.19 -3.44
N ASP A 75 -5.70 -13.67 -2.19
CA ASP A 75 -6.83 -13.66 -1.26
C ASP A 75 -6.95 -12.35 -0.47
N ALA A 76 -5.82 -11.67 -0.26
CA ALA A 76 -5.73 -10.39 0.45
C ALA A 76 -4.56 -9.55 -0.09
N GLY A 77 -4.52 -8.27 0.26
CA GLY A 77 -3.44 -7.35 -0.11
C GLY A 77 -2.84 -6.61 1.07
N VAL A 78 -1.54 -6.37 1.03
CA VAL A 78 -0.82 -5.50 1.97
C VAL A 78 -0.13 -4.39 1.20
N PHE A 79 -0.39 -3.14 1.60
CA PHE A 79 -0.04 -1.95 0.82
C PHE A 79 0.91 -1.04 1.59
N CYS A 80 2.08 -0.76 1.00
CA CYS A 80 2.97 0.29 1.47
C CYS A 80 2.32 1.65 1.16
N ILE A 81 2.01 2.44 2.18
CA ILE A 81 1.43 3.78 2.01
C ILE A 81 2.43 4.90 2.34
N ASN A 82 3.72 4.56 2.30
CA ASN A 82 4.81 5.51 2.49
C ASN A 82 4.72 6.66 1.48
N PRO A 83 5.10 7.88 1.89
CA PRO A 83 5.30 8.97 0.94
C PRO A 83 6.35 8.59 -0.11
N TYR A 84 6.05 8.87 -1.38
CA TYR A 84 6.87 8.45 -2.51
C TYR A 84 7.47 9.67 -3.23
N ARG A 85 8.70 9.53 -3.76
CA ARG A 85 9.44 10.59 -4.49
C ARG A 85 9.57 11.93 -3.74
N ARG A 86 9.72 11.88 -2.41
CA ARG A 86 9.83 13.07 -1.53
C ARG A 86 8.59 13.97 -1.55
N ALA A 87 7.44 13.47 -2.00
CA ALA A 87 6.15 14.14 -1.87
C ALA A 87 5.44 13.68 -0.59
N ALA A 88 4.27 14.24 -0.31
CA ALA A 88 3.41 13.78 0.78
C ALA A 88 2.65 12.48 0.43
N ASP A 89 2.29 12.34 -0.85
CA ASP A 89 1.48 11.24 -1.35
C ASP A 89 2.27 9.95 -1.53
N MET A 90 1.56 8.84 -1.37
CA MET A 90 2.08 7.50 -1.70
C MET A 90 2.20 7.28 -3.21
N ASP A 91 2.76 6.12 -3.58
CA ASP A 91 2.80 5.68 -4.98
C ASP A 91 1.37 5.55 -5.56
N PRO A 92 1.06 6.23 -6.67
CA PRO A 92 -0.26 6.13 -7.31
C PRO A 92 -0.54 4.75 -7.89
N GLY A 93 0.48 3.98 -8.31
CA GLY A 93 0.29 2.61 -8.79
C GLY A 93 -0.31 1.72 -7.69
N THR A 94 0.31 1.76 -6.52
CA THR A 94 -0.14 1.09 -5.30
C THR A 94 -1.56 1.51 -4.90
N ALA A 95 -1.92 2.80 -5.05
CA ALA A 95 -3.27 3.28 -4.77
C ALA A 95 -4.32 2.69 -5.73
N VAL A 96 -3.98 2.52 -7.01
CA VAL A 96 -4.84 1.85 -8.01
C VAL A 96 -5.01 0.37 -7.68
N GLU A 97 -3.94 -0.33 -7.33
CA GLU A 97 -3.96 -1.74 -6.91
C GLU A 97 -4.86 -1.94 -5.69
N LEU A 98 -4.74 -1.07 -4.69
CA LEU A 98 -5.57 -1.07 -3.50
C LEU A 98 -7.05 -0.90 -3.84
N GLY A 99 -7.38 0.11 -4.65
CA GLY A 99 -8.76 0.33 -5.10
C GLY A 99 -9.32 -0.85 -5.89
N TYR A 100 -8.50 -1.48 -6.74
CA TYR A 100 -8.88 -2.66 -7.52
C TYR A 100 -9.23 -3.84 -6.61
N MET A 101 -8.38 -4.15 -5.63
CA MET A 101 -8.62 -5.24 -4.67
C MET A 101 -9.75 -4.93 -3.69
N ALA A 102 -9.94 -3.67 -3.30
CA ALA A 102 -11.07 -3.21 -2.49
C ALA A 102 -12.41 -3.50 -3.20
N ALA A 103 -12.50 -3.20 -4.50
CA ALA A 103 -13.69 -3.48 -5.30
C ALA A 103 -14.01 -4.99 -5.42
N GLN A 104 -13.03 -5.85 -5.19
CA GLN A 104 -13.22 -7.31 -5.14
C GLN A 104 -13.67 -7.81 -3.77
N GLY A 105 -13.80 -6.94 -2.77
CA GLY A 105 -14.17 -7.31 -1.39
C GLY A 105 -13.07 -8.07 -0.65
N LYS A 106 -11.81 -7.94 -1.08
CA LYS A 106 -10.67 -8.62 -0.45
C LYS A 106 -10.24 -7.90 0.83
N PRO A 107 -9.75 -8.60 1.87
CA PRO A 107 -9.11 -7.97 3.02
C PRO A 107 -7.84 -7.20 2.60
N LEU A 108 -7.68 -5.99 3.13
CA LEU A 108 -6.58 -5.08 2.81
C LEU A 108 -5.95 -4.57 4.11
N ALA A 109 -4.62 -4.60 4.23
CA ALA A 109 -3.90 -3.93 5.32
C ALA A 109 -2.92 -2.89 4.75
N GLY A 110 -2.76 -1.77 5.47
CA GLY A 110 -1.76 -0.76 5.13
C GLY A 110 -0.59 -0.80 6.08
N TYR A 111 0.59 -0.35 5.62
CA TYR A 111 1.71 -0.07 6.51
C TYR A 111 2.49 1.17 6.06
N THR A 112 3.12 1.85 7.01
CA THR A 112 4.02 2.96 6.72
C THR A 112 5.10 3.13 7.78
N ASP A 113 6.25 3.65 7.36
CA ASP A 113 7.33 4.11 8.24
C ASP A 113 7.27 5.60 8.60
N ASP A 114 6.38 6.36 7.95
CA ASP A 114 6.13 7.76 8.25
C ASP A 114 4.80 7.94 8.99
N GLY A 115 4.91 7.93 10.31
CA GLY A 115 3.80 8.12 11.24
C GLY A 115 3.27 9.55 11.35
N ARG A 116 3.78 10.51 10.57
CA ARG A 116 3.18 11.85 10.47
C ARG A 116 1.81 11.75 9.79
N LEU A 117 0.87 12.59 10.19
CA LEU A 117 -0.41 12.70 9.50
C LEU A 117 -0.23 13.34 8.13
N TYR A 118 -1.17 13.10 7.22
CA TYR A 118 -1.13 13.58 5.84
C TYR A 118 -0.97 15.10 5.78
N THR A 119 -1.70 15.85 6.61
CA THR A 119 -1.57 17.32 6.68
C THR A 119 -0.16 17.78 7.07
N GLU A 120 0.51 17.05 7.97
CA GLU A 120 1.90 17.36 8.36
C GLU A 120 2.87 17.06 7.22
N LYS A 121 2.65 15.97 6.48
CA LYS A 121 3.43 15.59 5.30
C LYS A 121 3.30 16.64 4.20
N VAL A 122 2.08 17.09 3.90
CA VAL A 122 1.83 18.15 2.91
C VAL A 122 2.49 19.46 3.35
N LYS A 123 2.34 19.84 4.62
CA LYS A 123 3.00 21.05 5.16
C LYS A 123 4.51 21.02 4.99
N ASP A 124 5.15 19.91 5.35
CA ASP A 124 6.60 19.73 5.23
C ASP A 124 7.04 19.75 3.77
N TYR A 125 6.31 19.08 2.87
CA TYR A 125 6.60 19.09 1.44
C TYR A 125 6.50 20.49 0.83
N ARG A 126 5.42 21.23 1.12
CA ARG A 126 5.21 22.63 0.67
C ARG A 126 6.33 23.54 1.15
N ALA A 127 6.65 23.50 2.45
CA ALA A 127 7.72 24.30 3.03
C ALA A 127 9.12 23.97 2.45
N THR A 128 9.40 22.69 2.22
CA THR A 128 10.74 22.26 1.78
C THR A 128 10.95 22.42 0.28
N ALA A 129 10.00 21.97 -0.54
CA ALA A 129 10.10 21.96 -2.00
C ALA A 129 9.69 23.29 -2.65
N TRP A 130 8.67 23.97 -2.10
CA TRP A 130 8.05 25.14 -2.72
C TRP A 130 8.29 26.44 -1.96
N LYS A 131 8.78 26.36 -0.71
CA LYS A 131 9.06 27.51 0.17
C LYS A 131 7.80 28.31 0.52
N ASP A 132 6.67 27.63 0.65
CA ASP A 132 5.41 28.21 1.09
C ASP A 132 4.82 27.47 2.30
N GLU A 133 3.73 28.02 2.84
CA GLU A 133 3.09 27.56 4.06
C GLU A 133 1.61 27.27 3.81
N LEU A 134 1.07 26.34 4.59
CA LEU A 134 -0.36 26.08 4.59
C LEU A 134 -1.11 27.20 5.32
N VAL A 135 -2.27 27.57 4.80
CA VAL A 135 -3.15 28.57 5.41
C VAL A 135 -4.40 27.92 5.97
N LEU A 136 -4.92 28.46 7.08
CA LEU A 136 -6.18 27.99 7.66
C LEU A 136 -7.33 28.33 6.71
N ARG A 137 -8.18 27.34 6.43
CA ARG A 137 -9.36 27.52 5.56
C ARG A 137 -10.44 28.33 6.26
N THR A 138 -11.11 29.18 5.50
CA THR A 138 -12.29 29.93 5.97
C THR A 138 -13.60 29.21 5.69
N ALA A 139 -13.61 28.25 4.75
CA ALA A 139 -14.78 27.47 4.39
C ALA A 139 -15.14 26.46 5.49
N LYS A 140 -16.45 26.23 5.70
CA LYS A 140 -16.96 25.24 6.66
C LYS A 140 -17.08 23.85 6.03
N GLY A 141 -16.75 22.82 6.81
CA GLY A 141 -16.90 21.42 6.42
C GLY A 141 -15.79 20.91 5.49
N GLY A 142 -15.71 19.58 5.37
CA GLY A 142 -14.75 18.89 4.51
C GLY A 142 -13.80 17.97 5.28
N SER A 143 -12.87 17.37 4.54
CA SER A 143 -11.88 16.41 5.04
C SER A 143 -10.60 17.06 5.56
N GLY A 144 -10.54 18.38 5.70
CA GLY A 144 -9.37 19.06 6.27
C GLY A 144 -9.53 20.56 6.48
N SER A 145 -8.66 21.09 7.34
CA SER A 145 -8.70 22.47 7.84
C SER A 145 -7.77 23.44 7.12
N PHE A 146 -6.89 22.97 6.22
CA PHE A 146 -5.85 23.78 5.59
C PHE A 146 -5.94 23.79 4.06
N GLU A 147 -5.50 24.89 3.46
CA GLU A 147 -5.26 25.02 2.01
C GLU A 147 -3.77 25.26 1.76
N ASP A 148 -3.26 24.77 0.64
CA ASP A 148 -1.92 25.14 0.17
C ASP A 148 -1.91 26.52 -0.51
N ALA A 149 -0.74 26.96 -0.99
CA ALA A 149 -0.61 28.28 -1.62
C ALA A 149 -1.39 28.43 -2.93
N ASP A 150 -1.85 27.33 -3.52
CA ASP A 150 -2.69 27.30 -4.72
C ASP A 150 -4.18 27.31 -4.37
N GLY A 151 -4.52 27.36 -3.07
CA GLY A 151 -5.90 27.31 -2.57
C GLY A 151 -6.51 25.91 -2.62
N ILE A 152 -5.67 24.88 -2.77
CA ILE A 152 -6.13 23.48 -2.81
C ILE A 152 -6.26 22.95 -1.39
N LEU A 153 -7.42 22.34 -1.09
CA LEU A 153 -7.68 21.70 0.21
C LEU A 153 -6.65 20.62 0.50
N VAL A 154 -5.96 20.76 1.63
CA VAL A 154 -5.20 19.70 2.28
C VAL A 154 -6.18 18.81 3.04
N HIS A 155 -6.61 17.74 2.37
CA HIS A 155 -7.62 16.80 2.85
C HIS A 155 -7.06 15.81 3.90
N SER A 156 -7.86 14.78 4.23
CA SER A 156 -7.45 13.63 5.05
C SER A 156 -6.92 13.95 6.45
N GLU A 157 -7.47 14.96 7.11
CA GLU A 157 -7.09 15.28 8.47
C GLU A 157 -7.34 14.08 9.41
N GLY A 158 -6.33 13.70 10.19
CA GLY A 158 -6.37 12.52 11.05
C GLY A 158 -6.00 11.19 10.38
N MET A 159 -5.60 11.19 9.10
CA MET A 159 -5.16 10.00 8.35
C MET A 159 -3.71 10.11 7.91
N TYR A 160 -3.07 8.99 7.59
CA TYR A 160 -1.67 8.93 7.13
C TYR A 160 -1.51 9.23 5.64
N GLN A 161 -2.56 9.02 4.85
CA GLN A 161 -2.63 9.22 3.40
C GLN A 161 -4.02 9.70 2.96
N ASN A 162 -4.23 9.85 1.66
CA ASN A 162 -5.54 10.13 1.07
C ASN A 162 -6.67 9.27 1.66
N ILE A 163 -7.83 9.88 1.88
CA ILE A 163 -8.97 9.31 2.62
C ILE A 163 -9.50 8.04 1.96
N MET A 164 -9.41 7.95 0.64
CA MET A 164 -9.85 6.77 -0.09
C MET A 164 -8.94 5.57 0.14
N VAL A 165 -7.62 5.81 0.26
CA VAL A 165 -6.61 4.77 0.53
C VAL A 165 -6.84 4.18 1.92
N GLU A 166 -6.73 5.02 2.96
CA GLU A 166 -6.86 4.56 4.34
C GLU A 166 -8.31 4.12 4.65
N GLY A 167 -9.30 4.80 4.06
CA GLY A 167 -10.71 4.45 4.17
C GLY A 167 -11.00 3.04 3.67
N PHE A 168 -10.54 2.67 2.47
CA PHE A 168 -10.75 1.32 1.94
C PHE A 168 -10.01 0.24 2.73
N ILE A 169 -8.81 0.52 3.24
CA ILE A 169 -8.12 -0.39 4.17
C ILE A 169 -9.00 -0.65 5.41
N ARG A 170 -9.49 0.41 6.06
CA ARG A 170 -10.32 0.30 7.26
C ARG A 170 -11.66 -0.39 7.00
N MET A 171 -12.32 -0.07 5.89
CA MET A 171 -13.59 -0.69 5.47
C MET A 171 -13.44 -2.18 5.15
N SER A 172 -12.24 -2.64 4.76
CA SER A 172 -11.95 -4.07 4.55
C SER A 172 -11.75 -4.86 5.86
N GLY A 173 -11.80 -4.19 7.01
CA GLY A 173 -11.70 -4.82 8.34
C GLY A 173 -10.32 -4.78 8.99
N SER A 174 -9.33 -4.13 8.37
CA SER A 174 -7.98 -3.96 8.92
C SER A 174 -7.66 -2.49 9.24
N SER A 175 -6.38 -2.13 9.33
CA SER A 175 -5.87 -0.80 9.65
C SER A 175 -4.54 -0.51 8.97
N VAL A 176 -4.05 0.72 9.13
CA VAL A 176 -2.69 1.10 8.79
C VAL A 176 -1.80 0.88 10.00
N PHE A 177 -0.72 0.13 9.83
CA PHE A 177 0.27 -0.14 10.87
C PHE A 177 1.51 0.74 10.68
N VAL A 178 2.03 1.28 11.78
CA VAL A 178 3.08 2.30 11.76
C VAL A 178 4.25 1.86 12.61
N SER A 179 5.46 1.91 12.05
CA SER A 179 6.73 1.74 12.76
C SER A 179 7.84 2.43 11.99
N LYS A 180 8.80 3.06 12.68
CA LYS A 180 9.98 3.66 12.02
C LYS A 180 10.81 2.64 11.25
N ASP A 181 10.67 1.36 11.56
CA ASP A 181 11.17 0.26 10.73
C ASP A 181 10.03 -0.27 9.85
N SER A 182 10.19 -0.14 8.52
CA SER A 182 9.18 -0.55 7.56
C SER A 182 8.88 -2.05 7.58
N MET A 183 9.86 -2.90 7.94
CA MET A 183 9.66 -4.35 8.06
C MET A 183 8.87 -4.71 9.32
N ASP A 184 9.03 -3.94 10.40
CA ASP A 184 8.18 -4.09 11.59
C ASP A 184 6.74 -3.68 11.31
N ALA A 185 6.54 -2.54 10.64
CA ALA A 185 5.21 -2.08 10.22
C ALA A 185 4.53 -3.11 9.30
N PHE A 186 5.28 -3.63 8.32
CA PHE A 186 4.84 -4.71 7.44
C PHE A 186 4.47 -5.98 8.21
N ARG A 187 5.29 -6.41 9.17
CA ARG A 187 5.04 -7.59 10.00
C ARG A 187 3.74 -7.45 10.80
N MET A 188 3.46 -6.27 11.35
CA MET A 188 2.20 -6.00 12.05
C MET A 188 0.99 -6.13 11.11
N ALA A 189 1.10 -5.61 9.88
CA ALA A 189 0.06 -5.74 8.86
C ALA A 189 -0.19 -7.20 8.47
N ILE A 190 0.87 -8.00 8.26
CA ILE A 190 0.77 -9.43 7.96
C ILE A 190 0.11 -10.20 9.11
N ALA A 191 0.47 -9.89 10.37
CA ALA A 191 -0.13 -10.53 11.53
C ALA A 191 -1.65 -10.27 11.61
N ASP A 192 -2.09 -9.05 11.31
CA ASP A 192 -3.51 -8.71 11.30
C ASP A 192 -4.28 -9.35 10.14
N LEU A 193 -3.71 -9.37 8.93
CA LEU A 193 -4.30 -10.10 7.79
C LEU A 193 -4.45 -11.59 8.10
N LYS A 194 -3.47 -12.21 8.76
CA LYS A 194 -3.58 -13.60 9.18
C LYS A 194 -4.77 -13.82 10.12
N ARG A 195 -4.98 -12.92 11.08
CA ARG A 195 -6.12 -12.95 12.00
C ARG A 195 -7.45 -12.86 11.24
N LEU A 196 -7.56 -11.91 10.31
CA LEU A 196 -8.76 -11.71 9.49
C LEU A 196 -9.09 -12.93 8.63
N LEU A 197 -8.11 -13.45 7.89
CA LEU A 197 -8.31 -14.62 7.02
C LEU A 197 -8.72 -15.88 7.81
N SER A 198 -8.16 -16.05 9.02
CA SER A 198 -8.49 -17.18 9.87
C SER A 198 -9.89 -17.07 10.49
N GLY A 199 -10.37 -15.84 10.76
CA GLY A 199 -11.73 -15.59 11.26
C GLY A 199 -12.81 -15.84 10.20
N HIS A 200 -12.57 -15.49 8.93
CA HIS A 200 -13.50 -15.74 7.84
C HIS A 200 -13.71 -17.24 7.56
N SER A 201 -12.68 -18.07 7.78
CA SER A 201 -12.78 -19.52 7.60
C SER A 201 -13.74 -20.21 8.59
N GLN A 202 -13.98 -19.61 9.77
CA GLN A 202 -14.91 -20.16 10.76
C GLN A 202 -16.37 -19.71 10.60
N ALA A 203 -16.63 -18.61 9.89
CA ALA A 203 -17.99 -18.10 9.68
C ALA A 203 -18.74 -18.76 8.49
N SER A 204 -18.02 -19.49 7.64
CA SER A 204 -18.56 -20.16 6.44
C SER A 204 -18.81 -21.67 6.63
N LYS A 205 -18.90 -22.14 7.88
CA LYS A 205 -19.32 -23.50 8.25
C LYS A 205 -20.58 -23.45 9.09
#